data_AF-B7PH03-F1
#
_entry.id   AF-B7PH03-F1
#
_cell.length_a   1.000
_cell.length_b   1.000
_cell.length_c   1.000
_cell.angle_alpha   90.00
_cell.angle_beta   90.00
_cell.angle_gamma   90.00
#
_symmetry.space_group_name_H-M   'P 1'
#
loop_
_entity.id
_entity.type
_entity.pdbx_description
1 polymer ?
#
loop_
_entity_poly.entity_id
_entity_poly.type
_entity_poly.pdbx_seq_one_letter_code
_entity_poly.pdbx_strand_id
1 'polypeptide(L)'
;MDTPGSSINRRHLIELQLSNPNIPEASMHFLYSCPMKKIEISASAGTHRDLVKVMMEAKIDDARRYFINLESPFQEVPNGMKFQPMLEMGCPHTEPFVMRGSIEHNWRTGIIMDLRANMPANKPAFIKGSVQNSGGNLQIDTMGSLVLLDWDASVTFTTQERTSIGSAFVQYQWEGQRKHQITFNHKLKDLSTEHIFKATVNTEMQMSRYPEYNWQVRFLRREVTDA
;
A
#
# COMPACT_ATOMS: atom_id res chain seq x y z
N MET A 1 37.47 -33.72 4.02
CA MET A 1 38.21 -33.50 5.30
C MET A 1 39.47 -32.80 4.86
N ASP A 2 39.53 -31.47 4.83
CA ASP A 2 40.56 -30.79 4.02
C ASP A 2 41.29 -29.69 4.79
N THR A 3 41.96 -30.08 5.89
CA THR A 3 43.33 -29.64 6.26
C THR A 3 43.77 -30.42 7.53
N PRO A 4 44.88 -31.19 7.50
CA PRO A 4 45.40 -31.85 8.70
C PRO A 4 45.84 -30.82 9.74
N GLY A 5 45.32 -30.90 10.97
CA GLY A 5 45.76 -30.08 12.12
C GLY A 5 44.88 -28.88 12.51
N SER A 6 43.76 -28.62 11.83
CA SER A 6 42.79 -27.59 12.24
C SER A 6 41.55 -28.22 12.89
N SER A 7 41.30 -27.94 14.17
CA SER A 7 40.04 -28.29 14.86
C SER A 7 38.86 -27.41 14.44
N ILE A 8 39.13 -26.36 13.65
CA ILE A 8 38.14 -25.41 13.13
C ILE A 8 37.84 -25.79 11.68
N ASN A 9 36.59 -26.18 11.43
CA ASN A 9 36.09 -26.55 10.11
C ASN A 9 35.91 -25.30 9.22
N ARG A 10 36.96 -24.80 8.56
CA ARG A 10 36.95 -23.52 7.78
C ARG A 10 36.12 -23.55 6.47
N ARG A 11 35.13 -24.42 6.36
CA ARG A 11 34.33 -24.58 5.14
C ARG A 11 33.22 -23.53 5.09
N HIS A 12 33.15 -22.81 3.98
CA HIS A 12 31.98 -22.04 3.59
C HIS A 12 31.07 -22.93 2.74
N LEU A 13 29.78 -22.91 3.04
CA LEU A 13 28.72 -23.51 2.24
C LEU A 13 27.82 -22.39 1.74
N ILE A 14 27.56 -22.38 0.44
CA ILE A 14 26.62 -21.46 -0.20
C ILE A 14 25.75 -22.31 -1.12
N GLU A 15 24.45 -22.32 -0.87
CA GLU A 15 23.46 -23.03 -1.67
C GLU A 15 22.36 -22.05 -2.07
N LEU A 16 21.94 -22.11 -3.33
CA LEU A 16 20.79 -21.37 -3.85
C LEU A 16 19.95 -22.36 -4.66
N GLN A 17 18.71 -22.54 -4.24
CA GLN A 17 17.71 -23.34 -4.93
C GLN A 17 16.61 -22.39 -5.40
N LEU A 18 16.36 -22.38 -6.69
CA LEU A 18 15.29 -21.63 -7.32
C LEU A 18 14.36 -22.62 -8.01
N SER A 19 13.06 -22.45 -7.82
CA SER A 19 12.03 -23.18 -8.55
C SER A 19 11.17 -22.16 -9.32
N ASN A 20 11.33 -22.08 -10.65
CA ASN A 20 10.29 -21.55 -11.56
C ASN A 20 10.57 -21.81 -13.06
N PRO A 21 9.56 -22.07 -13.93
CA PRO A 21 8.76 -20.98 -14.52
C PRO A 21 7.29 -21.23 -14.99
N ASN A 22 6.68 -22.43 -14.84
CA ASN A 22 5.41 -22.78 -15.53
C ASN A 22 4.23 -23.19 -14.62
N ILE A 23 4.31 -23.03 -13.29
CA ILE A 23 3.37 -23.65 -12.32
C ILE A 23 2.95 -22.63 -11.24
N PRO A 24 1.75 -22.76 -10.61
CA PRO A 24 1.13 -21.76 -9.73
C PRO A 24 1.88 -21.36 -8.46
N GLU A 25 3.07 -21.91 -8.20
CA GLU A 25 3.86 -21.69 -6.97
C GLU A 25 5.34 -21.47 -7.32
N ALA A 26 5.85 -20.28 -7.01
CA ALA A 26 7.26 -19.92 -7.11
C ALA A 26 7.93 -20.09 -5.74
N SER A 27 9.16 -20.62 -5.71
CA SER A 27 9.93 -20.68 -4.46
C SER A 27 11.43 -20.47 -4.65
N MET A 28 12.06 -19.97 -3.58
CA MET A 28 13.48 -19.73 -3.46
C MET A 28 13.94 -20.21 -2.08
N HIS A 29 15.08 -20.89 -2.04
CA HIS A 29 15.81 -21.21 -0.82
C HIS A 29 17.28 -20.84 -0.98
N PHE A 30 17.83 -20.14 0.01
CA PHE A 30 19.23 -19.75 0.05
C PHE A 30 19.81 -20.14 1.41
N LEU A 31 20.97 -20.77 1.41
CA LEU A 31 21.71 -21.14 2.60
C LEU A 31 23.15 -20.66 2.49
N TYR A 32 23.59 -19.90 3.48
CA TYR A 32 24.99 -19.59 3.72
C TYR A 32 25.40 -20.16 5.09
N SER A 33 26.50 -20.91 5.16
CA SER A 33 27.01 -21.44 6.42
C SER A 33 28.53 -21.42 6.48
N CYS A 34 29.07 -20.95 7.60
CA CYS A 34 30.48 -21.03 7.97
C CYS A 34 30.59 -21.23 9.50
N PRO A 35 31.78 -21.47 10.08
CA PRO A 35 31.93 -21.70 11.53
C PRO A 35 31.35 -20.61 12.43
N MET A 36 31.33 -19.37 11.96
CA MET A 36 30.93 -18.21 12.75
C MET A 36 29.50 -17.77 12.46
N LYS A 37 28.88 -18.27 11.39
CA LYS A 37 27.62 -17.72 10.89
C LYS A 37 26.83 -18.72 10.06
N LYS A 38 25.53 -18.80 10.33
CA LYS A 38 24.57 -19.49 9.47
C LYS A 38 23.43 -18.55 9.11
N ILE A 39 23.08 -18.47 7.82
CA ILE A 39 21.98 -17.66 7.31
C ILE A 39 21.19 -18.55 6.37
N GLU A 40 19.89 -18.68 6.62
CA GLU A 40 18.96 -19.39 5.76
C GLU A 40 17.83 -18.44 5.39
N ILE A 41 17.51 -18.33 4.11
CA ILE A 41 16.42 -17.50 3.59
C ILE A 41 15.55 -18.38 2.72
N SER A 42 14.25 -18.39 2.97
CA SER A 42 13.27 -19.05 2.13
C SER A 42 12.17 -18.08 1.74
N ALA A 43 11.69 -18.20 0.52
CA ALA A 43 10.54 -17.45 0.03
C ALA A 43 9.68 -18.35 -0.84
N SER A 44 8.36 -18.21 -0.73
CA SER A 44 7.41 -18.85 -1.61
C SER A 44 6.24 -17.93 -1.90
N ALA A 45 5.69 -18.03 -3.10
CA ALA A 45 4.49 -17.30 -3.49
C ALA A 45 3.67 -18.21 -4.39
N GLY A 46 2.39 -18.32 -4.13
CA GLY A 46 1.54 -19.20 -4.90
C GLY A 46 0.06 -18.93 -4.76
N THR A 47 -0.69 -19.43 -5.72
CA THR A 47 -2.15 -19.40 -5.70
C THR A 47 -2.68 -20.83 -5.78
N HIS A 48 -3.50 -21.23 -4.81
CA HIS A 48 -4.13 -22.54 -4.81
C HIS A 48 -5.63 -22.39 -4.57
N ARG A 49 -6.43 -22.75 -5.58
CA ARG A 49 -7.89 -22.58 -5.59
C ARG A 49 -8.26 -21.12 -5.33
N ASP A 50 -8.75 -20.85 -4.13
CA ASP A 50 -9.35 -19.60 -3.68
C ASP A 50 -8.47 -18.91 -2.62
N LEU A 51 -7.16 -19.19 -2.62
CA LEU A 51 -6.20 -18.67 -1.66
C LEU A 51 -4.93 -18.19 -2.36
N VAL A 52 -4.57 -16.93 -2.12
CA VAL A 52 -3.23 -16.40 -2.43
C VAL A 52 -2.38 -16.52 -1.18
N LYS A 53 -1.16 -17.08 -1.33
CA LYS A 53 -0.21 -17.24 -0.24
C LYS A 53 1.16 -16.70 -0.64
N VAL A 54 1.78 -15.93 0.25
CA VAL A 54 3.17 -15.47 0.13
C VAL A 54 3.86 -15.68 1.47
N MET A 55 5.00 -16.37 1.48
CA MET A 55 5.83 -16.55 2.65
C MET A 55 7.25 -16.08 2.37
N MET A 56 7.85 -15.44 3.35
CA MET A 56 9.29 -15.17 3.38
C MET A 56 9.77 -15.43 4.80
N GLU A 57 10.86 -16.16 4.95
CA GLU A 57 11.47 -16.45 6.24
C GLU A 57 12.99 -16.32 6.14
N ALA A 58 13.59 -15.66 7.12
CA ALA A 58 15.04 -15.60 7.29
C ALA A 58 15.41 -16.10 8.69
N LYS A 59 16.32 -17.07 8.76
CA LYS A 59 16.89 -17.60 10.00
C LYS A 59 18.37 -17.27 10.06
N ILE A 60 18.79 -16.77 11.22
CA ILE A 60 20.19 -16.43 11.50
C ILE A 60 20.66 -17.22 12.71
N ASP A 61 21.72 -18.00 12.52
CA ASP A 61 22.38 -18.85 13.52
C ASP A 61 21.40 -19.81 14.22
N ASP A 62 20.36 -20.26 13.50
CA ASP A 62 19.24 -21.10 13.98
C ASP A 62 18.44 -20.55 15.17
N ALA A 63 18.79 -19.37 15.69
CA ALA A 63 18.17 -18.75 16.87
C ALA A 63 17.26 -17.56 16.54
N ARG A 64 17.61 -16.78 15.51
CA ARG A 64 16.89 -15.56 15.15
C ARG A 64 16.06 -15.80 13.90
N ARG A 65 14.74 -15.85 14.07
CA ARG A 65 13.76 -16.02 13.00
C ARG A 65 13.05 -14.70 12.69
N TYR A 66 13.08 -14.32 11.42
CA TYR A 66 12.31 -13.23 10.84
C TYR A 66 11.37 -13.83 9.81
N PHE A 67 10.12 -13.38 9.76
CA PHE A 67 9.20 -13.91 8.77
C PHE A 67 8.13 -12.89 8.35
N ILE A 68 7.62 -13.09 7.14
CA ILE A 68 6.46 -12.43 6.57
C ILE A 68 5.60 -13.55 6.00
N ASN A 69 4.33 -13.61 6.39
CA ASN A 69 3.34 -14.52 5.85
C ASN A 69 2.11 -13.71 5.43
N LEU A 70 1.68 -13.85 4.19
CA LEU A 70 0.45 -13.27 3.68
C LEU A 70 -0.41 -14.43 3.20
N GLU A 71 -1.59 -14.56 3.79
CA GLU A 71 -2.63 -15.47 3.34
C GLU A 71 -3.86 -14.64 3.03
N SER A 72 -4.41 -14.77 1.83
CA SER A 72 -5.58 -14.01 1.40
C SER A 72 -6.56 -14.94 0.69
N PRO A 73 -7.51 -15.53 1.43
CA PRO A 73 -8.67 -16.17 0.84
C PRO A 73 -9.41 -15.16 -0.03
N PHE A 74 -9.85 -15.58 -1.20
CA PHE A 74 -10.65 -14.76 -2.08
C PHE A 74 -11.88 -15.54 -2.57
N GLN A 75 -12.94 -14.82 -2.88
CA GLN A 75 -14.15 -15.39 -3.44
C GLN A 75 -14.70 -14.46 -4.51
N GLU A 76 -15.23 -15.03 -5.58
CA GLU A 76 -16.01 -14.27 -6.55
C GLU A 76 -17.33 -13.83 -5.91
N VAL A 77 -17.72 -12.58 -6.16
CA VAL A 77 -19.01 -12.00 -5.78
C VAL A 77 -19.66 -11.38 -7.02
N PRO A 78 -20.98 -11.12 -7.04
CA PRO A 78 -21.62 -10.52 -8.20
C PRO A 78 -20.93 -9.22 -8.63
N ASN A 79 -20.37 -9.21 -9.84
CA ASN A 79 -19.57 -8.12 -10.40
C ASN A 79 -18.30 -7.78 -9.60
N GLY A 80 -17.62 -8.74 -8.96
CA GLY A 80 -16.41 -8.43 -8.20
C GLY A 80 -15.69 -9.61 -7.57
N MET A 81 -14.72 -9.27 -6.72
CA MET A 81 -13.99 -10.20 -5.86
C MET A 81 -13.92 -9.66 -4.44
N LYS A 82 -14.00 -10.57 -3.47
CA LYS A 82 -13.78 -10.27 -2.06
C LYS A 82 -12.58 -11.04 -1.55
N PHE A 83 -11.67 -10.34 -0.90
CA PHE A 83 -10.45 -10.85 -0.29
C PHE A 83 -10.53 -10.71 1.22
N GLN A 84 -9.91 -11.64 1.94
CA GLN A 84 -9.79 -11.62 3.40
C GLN A 84 -8.31 -11.71 3.82
N PRO A 85 -7.49 -10.71 3.51
CA PRO A 85 -6.06 -10.78 3.75
C PRO A 85 -5.75 -10.91 5.25
N MET A 86 -4.76 -11.74 5.55
CA MET A 86 -4.07 -11.87 6.83
C MET A 86 -2.57 -11.79 6.56
N LEU A 87 -1.98 -10.65 6.90
CA LEU A 87 -0.54 -10.41 6.91
C LEU A 87 -0.01 -10.62 8.33
N GLU A 88 0.94 -11.51 8.49
CA GLU A 88 1.68 -11.73 9.72
C GLU A 88 3.17 -11.43 9.48
N MET A 89 3.77 -10.64 10.36
CA MET A 89 5.19 -10.34 10.33
C MET A 89 5.78 -10.52 11.72
N GLY A 90 6.91 -11.20 11.81
CA GLY A 90 7.56 -11.45 13.09
C GLY A 90 9.06 -11.20 13.05
N CYS A 91 9.58 -10.76 14.18
CA CYS A 91 11.01 -10.68 14.43
C CYS A 91 11.35 -11.33 15.79
N PRO A 92 12.62 -11.68 16.04
CA PRO A 92 13.02 -12.39 17.24
C PRO A 92 12.62 -11.65 18.52
N HIS A 93 12.11 -12.39 19.50
CA HIS A 93 11.77 -11.88 20.84
C HIS A 93 10.66 -10.82 20.87
N THR A 94 9.86 -10.72 19.82
CA THR A 94 8.68 -9.85 19.76
C THR A 94 7.44 -10.65 19.40
N GLU A 95 6.28 -10.22 19.89
CA GLU A 95 5.02 -10.74 19.39
C GLU A 95 4.86 -10.40 17.90
N PRO A 96 4.31 -11.30 17.07
CA PRO A 96 4.09 -11.00 15.66
C PRO A 96 3.07 -9.87 15.46
N PHE A 97 3.38 -8.98 14.53
CA PHE A 97 2.41 -8.06 13.96
C PHE A 97 1.46 -8.84 13.06
N VAL A 98 0.15 -8.66 13.25
CA VAL A 98 -0.90 -9.29 12.45
C VAL A 98 -1.82 -8.20 11.95
N MET A 99 -1.94 -8.04 10.63
CA MET A 99 -2.97 -7.21 9.98
C MET A 99 -3.96 -8.11 9.25
N ARG A 100 -5.25 -7.96 9.56
CA ARG A 100 -6.32 -8.75 8.95
C ARG A 100 -7.52 -7.89 8.60
N GLY A 101 -8.31 -8.34 7.63
CA GLY A 101 -9.55 -7.63 7.31
C GLY A 101 -10.20 -8.09 6.04
N SER A 102 -10.88 -7.18 5.35
CA SER A 102 -11.56 -7.46 4.09
C SER A 102 -11.25 -6.39 3.05
N ILE A 103 -11.07 -6.82 1.81
CA ILE A 103 -11.01 -5.95 0.64
C ILE A 103 -12.05 -6.48 -0.35
N GLU A 104 -13.05 -5.68 -0.67
CA GLU A 104 -14.04 -6.00 -1.69
C GLU A 104 -13.85 -5.06 -2.87
N HIS A 105 -13.66 -5.62 -4.06
CA HIS A 105 -13.58 -4.84 -5.28
C HIS A 105 -14.77 -5.26 -6.16
N ASN A 106 -15.59 -4.28 -6.52
CA ASN A 106 -16.74 -4.40 -7.39
C ASN A 106 -16.47 -3.61 -8.67
N TRP A 107 -16.55 -4.27 -9.83
CA TRP A 107 -16.09 -3.72 -11.10
C TRP A 107 -16.93 -2.52 -11.56
N ARG A 108 -18.14 -2.38 -11.02
CA ARG A 108 -19.05 -1.28 -11.34
C ARG A 108 -19.00 -0.15 -10.33
N THR A 109 -18.87 -0.48 -9.05
CA THR A 109 -19.03 0.51 -7.97
C THR A 109 -17.71 0.91 -7.32
N GLY A 110 -16.66 0.10 -7.39
CA GLY A 110 -15.31 0.44 -6.91
C GLY A 110 -14.82 -0.50 -5.80
N ILE A 111 -14.00 0.01 -4.88
CA ILE A 111 -13.26 -0.80 -3.88
C ILE A 111 -13.68 -0.40 -2.47
N ILE A 112 -13.82 -1.34 -1.55
CA ILE A 112 -14.02 -1.10 -0.12
C ILE A 112 -12.98 -1.92 0.65
N MET A 113 -12.33 -1.32 1.65
CA MET A 113 -11.37 -1.99 2.52
C MET A 113 -11.60 -1.65 4.00
N ASP A 114 -11.43 -2.65 4.87
CA ASP A 114 -11.31 -2.50 6.33
C ASP A 114 -10.23 -3.48 6.78
N LEU A 115 -9.07 -2.96 7.16
CA LEU A 115 -7.90 -3.70 7.62
C LEU A 115 -7.56 -3.25 9.04
N ARG A 116 -7.24 -4.20 9.92
CA ARG A 116 -6.92 -3.93 11.33
C ARG A 116 -5.71 -4.73 11.76
N ALA A 117 -4.80 -4.06 12.45
CA ALA A 117 -3.67 -4.66 13.11
C ALA A 117 -4.05 -5.15 14.51
N ASN A 118 -3.27 -6.07 15.07
CA ASN A 118 -3.30 -6.46 16.48
C ASN A 118 -2.45 -5.53 17.37
N MET A 119 -1.63 -4.66 16.78
CA MET A 119 -0.68 -3.81 17.48
C MET A 119 -0.84 -2.33 17.15
N PRO A 120 -0.50 -1.44 18.10
CA PRO A 120 -0.18 -1.73 19.50
C PRO A 120 -1.47 -2.12 20.27
N ALA A 121 -1.36 -2.94 21.32
CA ALA A 121 -2.53 -3.54 21.99
C ALA A 121 -3.53 -2.50 22.56
N ASN A 122 -3.03 -1.34 22.98
CA ASN A 122 -3.82 -0.24 23.54
C ASN A 122 -4.55 0.60 22.48
N LYS A 123 -4.05 0.63 21.23
CA LYS A 123 -4.65 1.35 20.11
C LYS A 123 -4.34 0.61 18.81
N PRO A 124 -5.03 -0.50 18.52
CA PRO A 124 -4.70 -1.32 17.37
C PRO A 124 -4.84 -0.51 16.09
N ALA A 125 -3.81 -0.52 15.26
CA ALA A 125 -3.81 0.24 14.03
C ALA A 125 -4.91 -0.25 13.07
N PHE A 126 -5.49 0.63 12.27
CA PHE A 126 -6.45 0.25 11.24
C PHE A 126 -6.36 1.15 10.02
N ILE A 127 -6.82 0.63 8.89
CA ILE A 127 -7.01 1.37 7.65
C ILE A 127 -8.36 0.98 7.09
N LYS A 128 -9.21 1.96 6.85
CA LYS A 128 -10.48 1.80 6.13
C LYS A 128 -10.46 2.70 4.92
N GLY A 129 -11.16 2.28 3.88
CA GLY A 129 -11.41 3.15 2.77
C GLY A 129 -12.42 2.61 1.80
N SER A 130 -12.94 3.51 0.98
CA SER A 130 -13.79 3.19 -0.14
C SER A 130 -13.44 4.08 -1.32
N VAL A 131 -13.38 3.47 -2.50
CA VAL A 131 -13.36 4.14 -3.79
C VAL A 131 -14.70 3.83 -4.42
N GLN A 132 -15.46 4.86 -4.77
CA GLN A 132 -16.72 4.74 -5.48
C GLN A 132 -16.62 5.45 -6.82
N ASN A 133 -16.96 4.75 -7.90
CA ASN A 133 -17.01 5.34 -9.24
C ASN A 133 -18.40 5.15 -9.84
N SER A 134 -19.14 6.24 -10.04
CA SER A 134 -20.47 6.22 -10.61
C SER A 134 -20.64 7.35 -11.61
N GLY A 135 -20.73 7.01 -12.90
CA GLY A 135 -21.17 7.94 -13.95
C GLY A 135 -20.36 9.22 -14.07
N GLY A 136 -19.03 9.15 -13.93
CA GLY A 136 -18.14 10.32 -14.00
C GLY A 136 -17.88 11.01 -12.65
N ASN A 137 -18.48 10.49 -11.57
CA ASN A 137 -18.16 10.86 -10.19
C ASN A 137 -17.26 9.79 -9.56
N LEU A 138 -16.07 10.20 -9.15
CA LEU A 138 -15.14 9.41 -8.35
C LEU A 138 -15.14 9.97 -6.93
N GLN A 139 -15.44 9.14 -5.95
CA GLN A 139 -15.34 9.45 -4.53
C GLN A 139 -14.34 8.50 -3.88
N ILE A 140 -13.42 9.03 -3.09
CA ILE A 140 -12.42 8.26 -2.34
C ILE A 140 -12.49 8.72 -0.90
N ASP A 141 -12.89 7.83 -0.01
CA ASP A 141 -12.86 8.08 1.43
C ASP A 141 -11.84 7.12 2.04
N THR A 142 -10.94 7.61 2.87
CA THR A 142 -9.97 6.79 3.58
C THR A 142 -9.81 7.31 4.99
N MET A 143 -9.66 6.42 5.95
CA MET A 143 -9.32 6.79 7.32
C MET A 143 -8.41 5.73 7.89
N GLY A 144 -7.57 6.14 8.83
CA GLY A 144 -6.70 5.20 9.49
C GLY A 144 -6.22 5.71 10.82
N SER A 145 -5.79 4.77 11.64
CA SER A 145 -5.11 5.01 12.89
C SER A 145 -3.86 4.15 12.89
N LEU A 146 -2.71 4.79 13.03
CA LEU A 146 -1.42 4.19 13.28
C LEU A 146 -0.94 4.64 14.67
N VAL A 147 0.14 4.03 15.16
CA VAL A 147 0.72 4.32 16.48
C VAL A 147 0.82 5.82 16.76
N LEU A 148 1.36 6.58 15.80
CA LEU A 148 1.65 8.00 15.97
C LEU A 148 0.75 8.92 15.15
N LEU A 149 -0.16 8.39 14.33
CA LEU A 149 -0.88 9.17 13.33
C LEU A 149 -2.31 8.67 13.16
N ASP A 150 -3.27 9.57 13.37
CA ASP A 150 -4.64 9.38 12.91
C ASP A 150 -4.88 10.23 11.66
N TRP A 151 -5.60 9.69 10.68
CA TRP A 151 -6.06 10.46 9.53
C TRP A 151 -7.47 10.09 9.09
N ASP A 152 -8.09 11.05 8.43
CA ASP A 152 -9.35 10.93 7.71
C ASP A 152 -9.23 11.80 6.45
N ALA A 153 -9.48 11.23 5.29
CA ALA A 153 -9.38 11.90 4.01
C ALA A 153 -10.56 11.55 3.13
N SER A 154 -11.13 12.56 2.48
CA SER A 154 -12.19 12.43 1.50
C SER A 154 -11.80 13.19 0.24
N VAL A 155 -11.96 12.57 -0.92
CA VAL A 155 -11.72 13.16 -2.23
C VAL A 155 -12.95 12.91 -3.08
N THR A 156 -13.47 13.96 -3.71
CA THR A 156 -14.53 13.87 -4.70
C THR A 156 -14.06 14.50 -5.99
N PHE A 157 -14.28 13.82 -7.10
CA PHE A 157 -13.98 14.30 -8.43
C PHE A 157 -15.17 14.04 -9.34
N THR A 158 -15.74 15.11 -9.89
CA THR A 158 -16.90 15.06 -10.76
C THR A 158 -16.50 15.62 -12.12
N THR A 159 -16.71 14.82 -13.16
CA THR A 159 -16.60 15.27 -14.56
C THR A 159 -17.98 15.40 -15.15
N GLN A 160 -18.31 16.58 -15.67
CA GLN A 160 -19.53 16.85 -16.40
C GLN A 160 -19.19 17.58 -17.70
N GLU A 161 -19.45 16.93 -18.83
CA GLU A 161 -19.17 17.45 -20.19
C GLU A 161 -17.71 17.93 -20.32
N ARG A 162 -17.49 19.24 -20.32
CA ARG A 162 -16.19 19.92 -20.45
C ARG A 162 -15.70 20.52 -19.14
N THR A 163 -16.33 20.21 -18.01
CA THR A 163 -15.95 20.72 -16.69
C THR A 163 -15.60 19.57 -15.77
N SER A 164 -14.49 19.72 -15.04
CA SER A 164 -14.08 18.84 -13.97
C SER A 164 -13.98 19.64 -12.68
N ILE A 165 -14.55 19.10 -11.61
CA ILE A 165 -14.51 19.68 -10.27
C ILE A 165 -13.93 18.63 -9.33
N GLY A 166 -12.85 18.97 -8.64
CA GLY A 166 -12.23 18.16 -7.61
C GLY A 166 -12.30 18.87 -6.26
N SER A 167 -12.58 18.12 -5.20
CA SER A 167 -12.40 18.57 -3.83
C SER A 167 -11.71 17.46 -3.04
N ALA A 168 -10.76 17.82 -2.19
CA ALA A 168 -10.12 16.93 -1.25
C ALA A 168 -10.08 17.59 0.12
N PHE A 169 -10.40 16.81 1.14
CA PHE A 169 -10.30 17.16 2.54
C PHE A 169 -9.42 16.11 3.20
N VAL A 170 -8.40 16.54 3.94
CA VAL A 170 -7.55 15.66 4.73
C VAL A 170 -7.48 16.25 6.13
N GLN A 171 -7.75 15.41 7.11
CA GLN A 171 -7.61 15.72 8.51
C GLN A 171 -6.66 14.71 9.12
N TYR A 172 -5.67 15.19 9.87
CA TYR A 172 -4.67 14.32 10.48
C TYR A 172 -4.27 14.83 11.86
N GLN A 173 -3.77 13.93 12.69
CA GLN A 173 -3.30 14.24 14.03
C GLN A 173 -2.12 13.34 14.39
N TRP A 174 -1.00 13.96 14.73
CA TRP A 174 0.12 13.26 15.36
C TRP A 174 -0.15 13.04 16.85
N GLU A 175 0.38 11.97 17.43
CA GLU A 175 0.27 11.70 18.87
C GLU A 175 0.77 12.90 19.70
N GLY A 176 -0.02 13.31 20.69
CA GLY A 176 0.29 14.44 21.56
C GLY A 176 0.19 15.82 20.89
N GLN A 177 -0.17 15.89 19.61
CA GLN A 177 -0.35 17.15 18.88
C GLN A 177 -1.82 17.48 18.64
N ARG A 178 -2.08 18.74 18.31
CA ARG A 178 -3.41 19.17 17.85
C ARG A 178 -3.72 18.59 16.48
N LYS A 179 -5.02 18.46 16.20
CA LYS A 179 -5.52 18.05 14.90
C LYS A 179 -5.29 19.15 13.86
N HIS A 180 -4.95 18.72 12.65
CA HIS A 180 -4.72 19.55 11.48
C HIS A 180 -5.63 19.15 10.33
N GLN A 181 -5.93 20.13 9.48
CA GLN A 181 -6.77 20.01 8.29
C GLN A 181 -6.08 20.63 7.08
N ILE A 182 -6.31 20.01 5.92
CA ILE A 182 -5.96 20.46 4.59
C ILE A 182 -7.22 20.37 3.74
N THR A 183 -7.62 21.46 3.11
CA THR A 183 -8.65 21.48 2.07
C THR A 183 -7.99 21.81 0.74
N PHE A 184 -8.42 21.14 -0.32
CA PHE A 184 -7.97 21.38 -1.67
C PHE A 184 -9.19 21.37 -2.59
N ASN A 185 -9.41 22.46 -3.32
CA ASN A 185 -10.49 22.58 -4.29
C ASN A 185 -9.91 22.90 -5.65
N HIS A 186 -10.40 22.23 -6.68
CA HIS A 186 -9.97 22.38 -8.05
C HIS A 186 -11.17 22.45 -8.98
N LYS A 187 -11.11 23.34 -9.95
CA LYS A 187 -12.06 23.41 -11.05
C LYS A 187 -11.31 23.63 -12.36
N LEU A 188 -11.48 22.69 -13.28
CA LEU A 188 -10.98 22.76 -14.63
C LEU A 188 -12.17 22.90 -15.59
N LYS A 189 -12.11 23.87 -16.48
CA LYS A 189 -13.07 24.03 -17.58
C LYS A 189 -12.32 23.97 -18.90
N ASP A 190 -12.63 22.98 -19.71
CA ASP A 190 -12.17 22.86 -21.08
C ASP A 190 -12.97 23.80 -21.99
N LEU A 191 -12.24 24.67 -22.67
CA LEU A 191 -12.70 25.67 -23.62
C LEU A 191 -12.12 25.41 -25.02
N SER A 192 -11.56 24.21 -25.23
CA SER A 192 -10.90 23.83 -26.48
C SER A 192 -11.89 23.77 -27.64
N THR A 193 -11.40 24.11 -28.82
CA THR A 193 -12.07 23.87 -30.11
C THR A 193 -11.33 22.77 -30.85
N GLU A 194 -11.79 22.40 -32.04
CA GLU A 194 -11.12 21.38 -32.88
C GLU A 194 -9.66 21.75 -33.23
N HIS A 195 -9.31 23.04 -33.20
CA HIS A 195 -8.00 23.54 -33.62
C HIS A 195 -7.19 24.20 -32.51
N ILE A 196 -7.78 24.43 -31.32
CA ILE A 196 -7.13 25.17 -30.24
C ILE A 196 -7.39 24.46 -28.91
N PHE A 197 -6.32 24.09 -28.20
CA PHE A 197 -6.42 23.68 -26.81
C PHE A 197 -6.53 24.90 -25.90
N LYS A 198 -7.58 24.97 -25.09
CA LYS A 198 -7.78 26.05 -24.12
C LYS A 198 -8.45 25.52 -22.87
N ALA A 199 -7.89 25.81 -21.70
CA ALA A 199 -8.49 25.46 -20.43
C ALA A 199 -8.42 26.62 -19.43
N THR A 200 -9.39 26.67 -18.52
CA THR A 200 -9.35 27.52 -17.31
C THR A 200 -9.21 26.62 -16.10
N VAL A 201 -8.20 26.90 -15.28
CA VAL A 201 -7.95 26.15 -14.04
C VAL A 201 -7.99 27.10 -12.85
N ASN A 202 -8.81 26.76 -11.85
CA ASN A 202 -8.86 27.41 -10.56
C ASN A 202 -8.57 26.38 -9.46
N THR A 203 -7.50 26.62 -8.69
CA THR A 203 -7.09 25.73 -7.61
C THR A 203 -6.89 26.54 -6.33
N GLU A 204 -7.44 26.05 -5.23
CA GLU A 204 -7.33 26.63 -3.89
C GLU A 204 -6.91 25.54 -2.90
N MET A 205 -5.91 25.85 -2.07
CA MET A 205 -5.46 24.98 -0.99
C MET A 205 -5.41 25.77 0.32
N GLN A 206 -6.03 25.25 1.38
CA GLN A 206 -6.00 25.85 2.71
C GLN A 206 -5.47 24.83 3.73
N MET A 207 -4.60 25.30 4.63
CA MET A 207 -4.04 24.48 5.70
C MET A 207 -4.28 25.12 7.07
N SER A 208 -4.61 24.30 8.07
CA SER A 208 -4.78 24.75 9.46
C SER A 208 -3.46 25.11 10.20
N ARG A 209 -2.30 24.69 9.67
CA ARG A 209 -0.99 24.90 10.29
C ARG A 209 -0.30 26.10 9.66
N TYR A 210 0.08 27.08 10.49
CA TYR A 210 1.04 28.12 10.12
C TYR A 210 2.45 27.69 10.58
N PRO A 211 3.53 27.90 9.80
CA PRO A 211 3.61 28.53 8.50
C PRO A 211 3.82 27.49 7.40
N GLU A 212 2.83 27.09 6.61
CA GLU A 212 3.13 26.47 5.32
C GLU A 212 1.98 26.72 4.32
N TYR A 213 2.07 27.93 3.76
CA TYR A 213 1.49 28.47 2.53
C TYR A 213 0.05 28.10 2.13
N ASN A 214 -0.88 29.03 2.35
CA ASN A 214 -2.13 29.08 1.59
C ASN A 214 -1.80 29.52 0.15
N TRP A 215 -2.13 28.70 -0.84
CA TRP A 215 -1.91 29.01 -2.24
C TRP A 215 -3.23 29.10 -3.00
N GLN A 216 -3.39 30.18 -3.76
CA GLN A 216 -4.42 30.32 -4.78
C GLN A 216 -3.73 30.52 -6.12
N VAL A 217 -3.98 29.61 -7.06
CA VAL A 217 -3.38 29.69 -8.39
C VAL A 217 -4.48 29.74 -9.44
N ARG A 218 -4.42 30.78 -10.29
CA ARG A 218 -5.31 30.95 -11.45
C ARG A 218 -4.46 30.96 -12.72
N PHE A 219 -4.65 29.95 -13.58
CA PHE A 219 -3.98 29.90 -14.87
C PHE A 219 -4.97 30.17 -16.01
N LEU A 220 -4.58 31.10 -16.89
CA LEU A 220 -5.20 31.37 -18.19
C LEU A 220 -4.12 31.14 -19.26
N ARG A 221 -4.03 29.94 -19.83
CA ARG A 221 -3.08 29.66 -20.93
C ARG A 221 -3.80 29.78 -22.27
N ARG A 222 -3.21 30.54 -23.19
CA ARG A 222 -3.67 30.70 -24.57
C ARG A 222 -2.48 30.36 -25.46
N GLU A 223 -2.47 29.17 -26.04
CA GLU A 223 -1.50 28.84 -27.09
C GLU A 223 -2.17 29.05 -28.44
N VAL A 224 -1.55 29.91 -29.25
CA VAL A 224 -1.89 30.09 -30.66
C VAL A 224 -0.91 29.21 -31.42
N THR A 225 -1.39 28.11 -31.99
CA THR A 225 -0.66 27.40 -33.05
C THR A 225 -1.00 28.11 -34.35
N ASP A 226 -0.07 28.90 -34.86
CA ASP A 226 -0.14 29.47 -36.20
C ASP A 226 -0.01 28.31 -37.21
N ALA A 227 -0.93 28.29 -38.19
CA ALA A 227 -0.89 27.45 -39.38
C ALA A 227 -0.60 28.34 -40.59
#